data_AF-A0A940NYR9-F1
#
_entry.id   AF-A0A940NYR9-F1
#
_cell.length_a   1.000
_cell.length_b   1.000
_cell.length_c   1.000
_cell.angle_alpha   90.00
_cell.angle_beta   90.00
_cell.angle_gamma   90.00
#
_symmetry.space_group_name_H-M   'P 1'
#
loop_
_entity.id
_entity.type
_entity.pdbx_description
1 polymer ?
#
loop_
_entity_poly.entity_id
_entity_poly.type
_entity_poly.pdbx_seq_one_letter_code
_entity_poly.pdbx_strand_id
1 'polypeptide(L)' 'TDIIPMGGTHDMFLADIVAVNVDEKALDDNNKLRMDKCSLLAYAHGDYFALGKKVGTFGFSVKKKHKSPSRRTNKRLK' A
#
# COMPACT_ATOMS: atom_id res chain seq x y z
N THR A 1 20.39 -14.39 -12.49
CA THR A 1 18.98 -14.82 -12.44
C THR A 1 18.96 -16.29 -12.19
N ASP A 2 18.32 -16.69 -11.10
CA ASP A 2 18.16 -18.09 -10.72
C ASP A 2 16.76 -18.55 -11.10
N ILE A 3 16.64 -19.77 -11.63
CA ILE A 3 15.37 -20.38 -12.02
C ILE A 3 15.09 -21.53 -11.06
N ILE A 4 13.98 -21.45 -10.33
CA ILE A 4 13.59 -22.39 -9.28
C ILE A 4 12.31 -23.13 -9.74
N PRO A 5 12.39 -24.44 -10.06
CA PRO A 5 11.21 -25.22 -10.42
C PRO A 5 10.26 -25.41 -9.24
N MET A 6 8.96 -25.13 -9.44
CA MET A 6 7.92 -25.22 -8.39
C MET A 6 7.00 -26.42 -8.62
N GLY A 7 7.56 -27.63 -8.64
CA GLY A 7 6.76 -28.86 -8.72
C GLY A 7 6.09 -29.13 -10.08
N GLY A 8 6.64 -28.56 -11.16
CA GLY A 8 6.34 -28.95 -12.56
C GLY A 8 5.22 -28.18 -13.26
N THR A 9 4.52 -27.27 -12.57
CA THR A 9 3.49 -26.41 -13.20
C THR A 9 3.94 -24.96 -13.39
N HIS A 10 4.95 -24.51 -12.64
CA HIS A 10 5.44 -23.14 -12.66
C HIS A 10 6.95 -23.12 -12.39
N ASP A 11 7.62 -22.10 -12.93
CA ASP A 11 8.99 -21.75 -12.59
C ASP A 11 9.00 -20.38 -11.90
N MET A 12 9.77 -20.28 -10.82
CA MET A 12 10.02 -19.01 -10.14
C MET A 12 11.36 -18.45 -10.61
N PHE A 13 11.36 -17.21 -11.07
CA PHE A 13 12.56 -16.48 -11.45
C PHE A 13 12.97 -15.55 -10.31
N LEU A 14 14.17 -15.74 -9.77
CA LEU A 14 14.78 -14.85 -8.78
C LEU A 14 15.89 -14.03 -9.45
N ALA A 15 15.77 -12.71 -9.40
CA ALA A 15 16.70 -11.81 -10.08
C ALA A 15 16.91 -10.53 -9.25
N ASP A 16 18.09 -9.94 -9.42
CA ASP A 16 18.40 -8.64 -8.86
C ASP A 16 17.70 -7.52 -9.64
N ILE A 17 17.10 -6.59 -8.91
CA ILE A 17 16.53 -5.37 -9.50
C ILE A 17 17.67 -4.37 -9.69
N VAL A 18 18.14 -4.24 -10.94
CA VAL A 18 19.25 -3.32 -11.28
C VAL A 18 18.80 -1.88 -11.48
N ALA A 19 17.55 -1.66 -11.87
CA ALA A 19 16.96 -0.34 -12.10
C ALA A 19 15.42 -0.40 -12.02
N VAL A 20 14.80 0.75 -11.73
CA VAL A 20 13.35 0.94 -11.78
C VAL A 20 13.08 2.22 -12.56
N ASN A 21 12.31 2.12 -13.64
CA ASN A 21 11.90 3.26 -14.46
C ASN A 21 10.49 3.69 -14.07
N VAL A 22 10.30 4.98 -13.83
CA VAL A 22 9.03 5.55 -13.39
C VAL A 22 8.77 6.86 -14.14
N ASP A 23 7.51 7.10 -14.52
CA ASP A 23 7.06 8.43 -14.93
C ASP A 23 7.17 9.41 -13.75
N GLU A 24 7.72 10.60 -13.98
CA GLU A 24 7.85 11.67 -12.98
C GLU A 24 6.51 12.01 -12.31
N LYS A 25 5.38 11.85 -13.03
CA LYS A 25 4.03 12.06 -12.49
C LYS A 25 3.67 11.13 -11.33
N ALA A 26 4.35 9.98 -11.24
CA ALA A 26 4.16 9.02 -10.15
C ALA A 26 5.10 9.28 -8.96
N LEU A 27 6.01 10.25 -9.04
CA LEU A 27 6.84 10.67 -7.92
C LEU A 27 6.16 11.81 -7.15
N ASP A 28 6.52 11.97 -5.87
CA ASP A 28 6.23 13.19 -5.12
C ASP A 28 7.47 14.09 -5.03
N ASP A 29 7.30 15.27 -4.43
CA ASP A 29 8.36 16.29 -4.29
C ASP A 29 9.60 15.78 -3.54
N ASN A 30 9.49 14.66 -2.81
CA ASN A 30 10.60 14.02 -2.08
C ASN A 30 11.22 12.86 -2.86
N ASN A 31 10.96 12.74 -4.17
CA ASN A 31 11.35 11.61 -5.02
C ASN A 31 10.81 10.25 -4.53
N LYS A 32 9.69 10.25 -3.79
CA LYS A 32 9.07 9.01 -3.35
C LYS A 32 8.01 8.55 -4.34
N LEU A 33 8.09 7.29 -4.74
CA LEU A 33 7.11 6.65 -5.60
C LEU A 33 5.73 6.55 -4.94
N ARG A 34 4.74 7.15 -5.60
CA ARG A 34 3.33 7.20 -5.20
C ARG A 34 2.52 6.12 -5.93
N MET A 35 2.69 4.87 -5.48
CA MET A 35 1.93 3.73 -5.99
C MET A 35 0.41 3.91 -5.89
N ASP A 36 -0.06 4.70 -4.93
CA ASP A 36 -1.47 5.05 -4.77
C ASP A 36 -2.03 5.93 -5.90
N LYS A 37 -1.16 6.57 -6.70
CA LYS A 37 -1.53 7.38 -7.86
C LYS A 37 -1.36 6.64 -9.19
N CYS A 38 -0.77 5.45 -9.20
CA CYS A 38 -0.43 4.71 -10.41
C CYS A 38 -1.60 3.91 -11.02
N SER A 39 -2.85 4.12 -10.57
CA SER A 39 -4.04 3.41 -11.05
C SER A 39 -3.85 1.89 -11.20
N LEU A 40 -3.22 1.27 -10.19
CA LEU A 40 -2.90 -0.14 -10.21
C LEU A 40 -4.17 -1.00 -10.24
N LEU A 41 -4.06 -2.17 -10.85
CA LEU A 41 -5.11 -3.19 -10.88
C LEU A 41 -4.73 -4.39 -10.01
N ALA A 42 -5.75 -5.10 -9.54
CA ALA A 42 -5.61 -6.41 -8.92
C ALA A 42 -6.24 -7.47 -9.84
N TYR A 43 -5.56 -8.60 -9.99
CA TYR A 43 -6.09 -9.76 -10.70
C TYR A 43 -6.53 -10.81 -9.69
N ALA A 44 -7.78 -11.28 -9.83
CA ALA A 44 -8.29 -12.36 -9.00
C ALA A 44 -9.22 -13.26 -9.83
N HIS A 45 -8.88 -14.54 -9.89
CA HIS A 45 -9.70 -15.60 -10.47
C HIS A 45 -10.22 -15.37 -11.90
N GLY A 46 -9.48 -14.63 -12.73
CA GLY A 46 -9.87 -14.34 -14.12
C GLY A 46 -10.36 -12.92 -14.35
N ASP A 47 -10.61 -12.17 -13.27
CA ASP A 47 -11.15 -10.83 -13.34
C ASP A 47 -10.13 -9.77 -12.91
N TYR A 48 -10.30 -8.55 -13.44
CA TYR A 48 -9.48 -7.38 -13.13
C TYR A 48 -10.27 -6.38 -12.29
N PHE A 49 -9.69 -5.94 -11.18
CA PHE A 49 -10.30 -5.02 -10.23
C PHE A 49 -9.45 -3.76 -10.10
N ALA A 50 -10.09 -2.59 -10.02
CA ALA A 50 -9.41 -1.37 -9.61
C ALA A 50 -9.08 -1.41 -8.12
N LEU A 51 -7.89 -0.92 -7.74
CA LEU A 51 -7.58 -0.75 -6.31
C LEU A 51 -8.48 0.33 -5.68
N GLY A 52 -9.00 0.03 -4.50
CA GLY A 52 -9.84 0.95 -3.74
C GLY A 52 -9.05 2.04 -3.01
N LYS A 53 -9.75 2.78 -2.14
CA LYS A 53 -9.14 3.84 -1.31
C LYS A 53 -8.12 3.25 -0.33
N LYS A 54 -7.03 3.99 -0.09
CA LYS A 54 -6.05 3.65 0.96
C LYS A 54 -6.74 3.53 2.31
N VAL A 55 -6.60 2.36 2.94
CA VAL A 55 -7.26 2.05 4.23
C VAL A 55 -6.37 2.39 5.43
N GLY A 56 -5.05 2.34 5.28
CA GLY A 56 -4.12 2.58 6.39
C GLY A 56 -2.66 2.66 5.96
N THR A 57 -1.77 2.77 6.94
CA THR A 57 -0.31 2.68 6.76
C THR A 57 0.20 1.37 7.33
N PHE A 58 1.50 1.09 7.15
CA PHE A 58 2.15 0.01 7.89
C PHE A 58 1.89 0.16 9.41
N GLY A 59 1.55 -0.94 10.07
CA GLY A 59 1.13 -0.96 11.48
C GLY A 59 -0.31 -0.52 11.75
N PHE A 60 -1.14 -0.23 10.74
CA PHE A 60 -2.53 0.21 10.93
C PHE A 60 -3.36 -0.76 11.77
N SER A 61 -3.30 -2.07 11.47
CA SER A 61 -4.08 -3.10 12.16
C SER A 61 -3.77 -3.23 13.65
N VAL A 62 -2.58 -2.80 14.08
CA VAL A 62 -2.10 -2.90 15.47
C VAL A 62 -2.07 -1.54 16.19
N LYS A 63 -2.45 -0.45 15.51
CA LYS A 63 -2.41 0.90 16.07
C LYS A 63 -3.45 1.05 17.19
N LYS A 64 -2.98 1.35 18.40
CA LYS A 64 -3.87 1.65 19.54
C LYS A 64 -4.71 2.88 19.23
N LYS A 65 -6.03 2.79 19.46
CA LYS A 65 -6.93 3.95 19.37
C LYS A 65 -6.54 4.93 20.47
N HIS A 66 -6.07 6.13 20.11
CA HIS A 66 -5.92 7.20 21.09
C HIS A 66 -7.31 7.64 21.55
N LYS A 67 -7.59 7.52 22.86
CA LYS A 67 -8.75 8.17 23.46
C LYS A 67 -8.51 9.68 23.31
N SER A 68 -9.31 10.37 22.52
CA SER A 68 -9.32 11.84 22.53
C SER A 68 -9.53 12.30 23.97
N PRO A 69 -8.80 13.31 24.49
CA PRO A 69 -9.09 13.84 25.81
C PRO A 69 -10.56 14.29 25.81
N SER A 70 -11.34 13.69 26.70
CA SER A 70 -12.74 14.06 26.93
C SER A 70 -12.78 15.56 27.13
N ARG A 71 -13.44 16.27 26.21
CA ARG A 71 -13.71 17.70 26.32
C ARG A 71 -14.67 17.85 27.50
N ARG A 72 -14.14 18.05 28.72
CA ARG A 72 -14.94 18.38 29.92
C ARG A 72 -15.68 19.68 29.61
N THR A 73 -16.93 19.57 29.19
CA THR A 73 -17.85 20.69 29.10
C THR A 73 -18.19 21.13 30.52
N ASN A 74 -17.53 22.17 31.02
CA ASN A 74 -17.99 22.88 32.21
C ASN A 74 -19.33 23.56 31.87
N LYS A 75 -20.44 22.91 32.24
CA LYS A 75 -21.76 23.54 32.27
C LYS A 75 -21.73 24.55 33.41
N ARG A 76 -21.44 25.81 33.08
CA ARG A 76 -21.51 26.92 34.03
C ARG A 76 -22.99 27.21 34.26
N LEU A 77 -23.48 26.92 35.46
CA LEU A 77 -24.83 27.27 35.90
C LEU A 77 -25.06 28.78 35.71
N LYS A 78 -26.16 29.12 35.06
CA LYS A 78 -26.91 30.36 35.24
C LYS A 78 -28.38 29.99 35.27
#